data_AF-A0A376TTQ6-F1
#
_entry.id   AF-A0A376TTQ6-F1
#
_cell.length_a   1.000
_cell.length_b   1.000
_cell.length_c   1.000
_cell.angle_alpha   90.00
_cell.angle_beta   90.00
_cell.angle_gamma   90.00
#
_symmetry.space_group_name_H-M   'P 1'
#
loop_
_entity.id
_entity.type
_entity.pdbx_description
1 polymer ?
#
loop_
_entity_poly.entity_id
_entity_poly.type
_entity_poly.pdbx_seq_one_letter_code
_entity_poly.pdbx_strand_id
1 'polypeptide(L)'
;MMSESNKQQAVNKLTEIVANFTAMISTRMPDDVVDKLKQLKDAETSSMGKIIYHTMFDNMQKAIDLNRPACQDTGEIMFFVKVGSRFPLLGELQSILNKPWKRQPSKRHYVTMR
;
A
#
# COMPACT_ATOMS: atom_id res chain seq x y z
N MET A 1 -1.92 -33.71 2.68
CA MET A 1 -0.80 -32.92 2.14
C MET A 1 -1.35 -32.11 0.97
N MET A 2 -1.04 -30.82 0.87
CA MET A 2 -1.46 -30.01 -0.29
C MET A 2 -0.70 -30.48 -1.54
N SER A 3 -1.37 -30.55 -2.70
CA SER A 3 -0.70 -30.83 -3.96
C SER A 3 0.19 -29.65 -4.36
N GLU A 4 1.28 -29.92 -5.09
CA GLU A 4 2.24 -28.91 -5.50
C GLU A 4 1.59 -27.79 -6.34
N SER A 5 0.63 -28.17 -7.19
CA SER A 5 -0.20 -27.24 -7.98
C SER A 5 -1.02 -26.29 -7.09
N ASN A 6 -1.68 -26.82 -6.05
CA ASN A 6 -2.50 -26.02 -5.14
C ASN A 6 -1.65 -25.08 -4.28
N LYS A 7 -0.44 -25.51 -3.91
CA LYS A 7 0.52 -24.69 -3.17
C LYS A 7 1.00 -23.51 -4.03
N GLN A 8 1.38 -23.78 -5.29
CA GLN A 8 1.81 -22.72 -6.21
C GLN A 8 0.71 -21.71 -6.51
N GLN A 9 -0.54 -22.17 -6.67
CA GLN A 9 -1.70 -21.28 -6.82
C GLN A 9 -1.90 -20.39 -5.58
N ALA A 10 -1.77 -20.95 -4.38
CA ALA A 10 -1.88 -20.18 -3.14
C ALA A 10 -0.76 -19.14 -2.99
N VAL A 11 0.48 -19.48 -3.36
CA VAL A 11 1.61 -18.55 -3.42
C VAL A 11 1.32 -17.39 -4.36
N ASN A 12 0.85 -17.68 -5.59
CA ASN A 12 0.54 -16.65 -6.58
C ASN A 12 -0.58 -15.74 -6.09
N LYS A 13 -1.65 -16.32 -5.54
CA LYS A 13 -2.78 -15.57 -5.00
C LYS A 13 -2.36 -14.63 -3.87
N LEU A 14 -1.56 -15.10 -2.91
CA LEU A 14 -1.09 -14.22 -1.83
C LEU A 14 -0.17 -13.13 -2.37
N THR A 15 0.73 -13.46 -3.30
CA THR A 15 1.62 -12.49 -3.95
C THR A 15 0.82 -11.37 -4.62
N GLU A 16 -0.24 -11.72 -5.35
CA GLU A 16 -1.13 -10.77 -6.02
C GLU A 16 -1.91 -9.90 -5.02
N ILE A 17 -2.42 -10.49 -3.94
CA ILE A 17 -3.11 -9.74 -2.88
C ILE A 17 -2.18 -8.68 -2.28
N VAL A 18 -0.95 -9.04 -1.91
CA VAL A 18 -0.01 -8.08 -1.32
C VAL A 18 0.42 -7.02 -2.34
N ALA A 19 0.60 -7.39 -3.61
CA ALA A 19 0.89 -6.46 -4.70
C ALA A 19 -0.23 -5.40 -4.86
N ASN A 20 -1.47 -5.87 -4.97
CA ASN A 20 -2.64 -5.03 -5.20
C ASN A 20 -2.94 -4.16 -3.99
N PHE A 21 -2.80 -4.70 -2.77
CA PHE A 21 -2.94 -3.93 -1.55
C PHE A 21 -1.91 -2.81 -1.46
N THR A 22 -0.64 -3.09 -1.76
CA THR A 22 0.43 -2.09 -1.74
C THR A 22 0.20 -1.00 -2.78
N ALA A 23 -0.22 -1.36 -3.99
CA ALA A 23 -0.59 -0.39 -5.02
C ALA A 23 -1.75 0.49 -4.55
N MET A 24 -2.78 -0.10 -3.94
CA MET A 24 -3.93 0.63 -3.43
C MET A 24 -3.57 1.64 -2.34
N ILE A 25 -2.79 1.26 -1.33
CA ILE A 25 -2.40 2.18 -0.24
C ILE A 25 -1.45 3.29 -0.71
N SER A 26 -0.73 3.10 -1.84
CA SER A 26 0.12 4.13 -2.43
C SER A 26 -0.69 5.23 -3.17
N THR A 27 -1.92 4.89 -3.57
CA THR A 27 -2.82 5.76 -4.33
C THR A 27 -3.91 6.37 -3.46
N ARG A 28 -4.47 5.60 -2.51
CA ARG A 28 -5.60 5.99 -1.67
C ARG A 28 -5.21 6.03 -0.19
N MET A 29 -5.48 7.16 0.46
CA MET A 29 -5.35 7.28 1.91
C MET A 29 -6.50 6.56 2.64
N PRO A 30 -6.27 6.08 3.88
CA PRO A 30 -7.32 5.51 4.72
C PRO A 30 -8.49 6.46 4.94
N ASP A 31 -9.71 5.92 4.97
CA ASP A 31 -10.94 6.72 5.05
C ASP A 31 -11.04 7.53 6.36
N ASP A 32 -10.58 6.97 7.48
CA ASP A 32 -10.52 7.64 8.78
C ASP A 32 -9.58 8.86 8.76
N VAL A 33 -8.44 8.74 8.10
CA VAL A 33 -7.50 9.85 7.89
C VAL A 33 -8.13 10.92 7.00
N VAL A 34 -8.74 10.52 5.89
CA VAL A 34 -9.40 11.44 4.95
C VAL A 34 -10.53 12.21 5.66
N ASP A 35 -11.35 11.54 6.45
CA ASP A 35 -12.44 12.17 7.19
C ASP A 35 -11.91 13.11 8.27
N LYS A 36 -10.81 12.75 8.94
CA LYS A 36 -10.17 13.67 9.88
C LYS A 36 -9.62 14.90 9.19
N LEU A 37 -8.99 14.76 8.01
CA LEU A 37 -8.48 15.88 7.22
C LEU A 37 -9.62 16.81 6.75
N LYS A 38 -10.80 16.27 6.42
CA LYS A 38 -11.98 17.09 6.08
C LYS A 38 -12.42 17.94 7.27
N GLN A 39 -12.54 17.34 8.46
CA GLN A 39 -12.89 18.08 9.68
C GLN A 39 -11.90 19.20 9.99
N LEU A 40 -10.60 18.93 9.83
CA LEU A 40 -9.55 19.93 10.07
C LEU A 40 -9.57 21.04 9.02
N LYS A 41 -9.83 20.72 7.76
CA LYS A 41 -10.04 21.70 6.68
C LYS A 41 -11.20 22.64 7.01
N ASP A 42 -12.32 22.09 7.48
CA ASP A 42 -13.52 22.88 7.76
C ASP A 42 -13.32 23.80 8.98
N ALA A 43 -12.51 23.37 9.95
CA ALA A 43 -12.13 24.17 11.12
C ALA A 43 -10.99 25.17 10.85
N GLU A 44 -10.32 25.10 9.69
CA GLU A 44 -9.16 25.95 9.38
C GLU A 44 -9.58 27.41 9.16
N THR A 45 -8.89 28.33 9.82
CA THR A 45 -9.17 29.77 9.73
C THR A 45 -8.18 30.52 8.85
N SER A 46 -6.96 29.98 8.69
CA SER A 46 -5.89 30.58 7.88
C SER A 46 -6.22 30.50 6.40
N SER A 47 -6.07 31.63 5.69
CA SER A 47 -6.21 31.69 4.23
C SER A 47 -5.21 30.77 3.53
N MET A 48 -3.97 30.73 4.00
CA MET A 48 -2.93 29.85 3.47
C MET A 48 -3.26 28.38 3.76
N GLY A 49 -3.72 28.06 4.98
CA GLY A 49 -4.10 26.70 5.37
C GLY A 49 -5.20 26.13 4.46
N LYS A 50 -6.21 26.93 4.13
CA LYS A 50 -7.29 26.53 3.22
C LYS A 50 -6.78 26.16 1.81
N ILE A 51 -5.82 26.93 1.27
CA ILE A 51 -5.22 26.65 -0.04
C ILE A 51 -4.43 25.33 0.00
N ILE A 52 -3.70 25.08 1.09
CA ILE A 52 -2.95 23.84 1.28
C ILE A 52 -3.93 22.64 1.30
N TYR A 53 -4.99 22.70 2.10
CA TYR A 53 -5.99 21.64 2.13
C TYR A 53 -6.61 21.40 0.75
N HIS A 54 -7.00 22.46 0.04
CA HIS A 54 -7.56 22.34 -1.31
C HIS A 54 -6.60 21.60 -2.25
N THR A 55 -5.34 22.04 -2.29
CA THR A 55 -4.32 21.43 -3.17
C THR A 55 -4.04 19.97 -2.79
N MET A 56 -4.05 19.65 -1.49
CA MET A 56 -3.88 18.30 -0.99
C MET A 56 -5.02 17.37 -1.44
N PHE A 57 -6.28 17.79 -1.30
CA PHE A 57 -7.44 17.02 -1.76
C PHE A 57 -7.47 16.87 -3.29
N ASP A 58 -7.12 17.92 -4.03
CA ASP A 58 -7.03 17.86 -5.49
C ASP A 58 -5.95 16.88 -5.95
N ASN A 59 -4.79 16.84 -5.27
CA ASN A 59 -3.74 15.88 -5.55
C ASN A 59 -4.20 14.44 -5.26
N MET A 60 -4.88 14.22 -4.14
CA MET A 60 -5.42 12.89 -3.79
C MET A 60 -6.43 12.41 -4.84
N GLN A 61 -7.32 13.27 -5.31
CA GLN A 61 -8.28 12.91 -6.36
C GLN A 61 -7.57 12.58 -7.68
N LYS A 62 -6.60 13.41 -8.09
CA LYS A 62 -5.79 13.16 -9.29
C LYS A 62 -4.98 11.86 -9.22
N ALA A 63 -4.53 11.46 -8.03
CA ALA A 63 -3.83 10.19 -7.85
C ALA A 63 -4.73 9.01 -8.21
N ILE A 64 -6.00 9.04 -7.77
CA ILE A 64 -7.02 8.05 -8.08
C ILE A 64 -7.35 8.06 -9.58
N ASP A 65 -7.66 9.24 -10.13
CA ASP A 65 -8.09 9.38 -11.53
C ASP A 65 -7.00 8.94 -12.53
N LEU A 66 -5.73 9.24 -12.22
CA LEU A 66 -4.58 8.89 -13.05
C LEU A 66 -3.98 7.52 -12.71
N ASN A 67 -4.55 6.82 -11.72
CA ASN A 67 -4.05 5.54 -11.20
C ASN A 67 -2.54 5.55 -10.93
N ARG A 68 -2.07 6.58 -10.19
CA ARG A 68 -0.66 6.77 -9.86
C ARG A 68 -0.48 7.09 -8.37
N PRO A 69 0.71 6.84 -7.78
CA PRO A 69 0.94 7.14 -6.39
C PRO A 69 0.66 8.61 -6.04
N ALA A 70 0.06 8.85 -4.87
CA ALA A 70 -0.30 10.19 -4.42
C ALA A 70 0.91 11.07 -4.07
N CYS A 71 2.06 10.45 -3.81
CA CYS A 71 3.31 11.14 -3.48
C CYS A 71 4.45 10.66 -4.39
N GLN A 72 5.42 11.54 -4.64
CA GLN A 72 6.66 11.19 -5.34
C GLN A 72 7.45 10.14 -4.55
N ASP A 73 7.53 10.28 -3.23
CA ASP A 73 8.21 9.34 -2.35
C ASP A 73 7.21 8.37 -1.76
N THR A 74 7.30 7.11 -2.19
CA THR A 74 6.41 6.02 -1.79
C THR A 74 6.87 5.30 -0.52
N GLY A 75 7.90 5.83 0.14
CA GLY A 75 8.47 5.29 1.38
C GLY A 75 9.21 3.97 1.19
N GLU A 76 9.52 3.32 2.32
CA GLU A 76 10.01 1.95 2.37
C GLU A 76 8.88 0.99 2.76
N ILE A 77 8.89 -0.20 2.18
CA ILE A 77 7.89 -1.22 2.48
C ILE A 77 8.35 -2.00 3.71
N MET A 78 7.55 -1.91 4.78
CA MET A 78 7.77 -2.64 6.03
C MET A 78 6.55 -3.48 6.36
N PHE A 79 6.77 -4.77 6.61
CA PHE A 79 5.71 -5.71 6.97
C PHE A 79 5.88 -6.17 8.41
N PHE A 80 4.82 -5.99 9.21
CA PHE A 80 4.69 -6.66 10.51
C PHE A 80 3.73 -7.83 10.33
N VAL A 81 4.26 -9.06 10.38
CA VAL A 81 3.45 -10.25 10.07
C VAL A 81 3.23 -11.09 11.32
N LYS A 82 1.96 -11.25 11.70
CA LYS A 82 1.54 -12.22 12.71
C LYS A 82 0.98 -13.45 11.99
N VAL A 83 1.68 -14.58 12.11
CA VAL A 83 1.35 -15.81 11.41
C VAL A 83 1.25 -16.98 12.39
N GLY A 84 0.26 -17.86 12.20
CA GLY A 84 0.10 -19.06 13.01
C GLY A 84 1.15 -20.12 12.66
N SER A 85 1.54 -20.93 13.65
CA SER A 85 2.57 -21.97 13.50
C SER A 85 2.27 -23.03 12.43
N ARG A 86 0.99 -23.22 12.07
CA ARG A 86 0.53 -24.17 11.04
C ARG A 86 0.13 -23.50 9.72
N PHE A 87 0.58 -22.27 9.48
CA PHE A 87 0.27 -21.57 8.23
C PHE A 87 0.94 -22.29 7.04
N PRO A 88 0.19 -22.67 5.99
CA PRO A 88 0.68 -23.56 4.94
C PRO A 88 1.74 -22.94 4.02
N LEU A 89 1.90 -21.62 4.03
CA LEU A 89 2.87 -20.88 3.20
C LEU A 89 3.97 -20.22 4.02
N LEU A 90 4.25 -20.72 5.23
CA LEU A 90 5.20 -20.09 6.15
C LEU A 90 6.62 -20.03 5.55
N GLY A 91 7.05 -21.06 4.83
CA GLY A 91 8.37 -21.10 4.17
C GLY A 91 8.47 -20.17 2.96
N GLU A 92 7.35 -19.87 2.31
CA GLU A 92 7.29 -19.05 1.10
C GLU A 92 7.04 -17.56 1.42
N LEU A 93 6.66 -17.24 2.65
CA LEU A 93 6.21 -15.91 3.07
C LEU A 93 7.24 -14.82 2.75
N GLN A 94 8.53 -15.05 3.03
CA GLN A 94 9.59 -14.11 2.66
C GLN A 94 9.68 -13.88 1.15
N SER A 95 9.48 -14.93 0.33
CA SER A 95 9.51 -14.80 -1.12
C SER A 95 8.29 -14.02 -1.63
N ILE A 96 7.12 -14.34 -1.09
CA ILE A 96 5.84 -13.69 -1.42
C ILE A 96 5.90 -12.19 -1.08
N LEU A 97 6.48 -11.84 0.07
CA LEU A 97 6.66 -10.46 0.52
C LEU A 97 7.85 -9.74 -0.13
N ASN A 98 8.58 -10.38 -1.06
CA ASN A 98 9.71 -9.76 -1.78
C ASN A 98 9.50 -9.70 -3.31
N LYS A 99 8.62 -10.56 -3.85
CA LYS A 99 8.40 -10.71 -5.29
C LYS A 99 7.68 -9.54 -5.96
N PRO A 100 6.58 -8.98 -5.40
CA PRO A 100 5.76 -8.00 -6.13
C PRO A 100 6.51 -6.72 -6.55
N TRP A 101 7.54 -6.34 -5.80
CA TRP A 101 8.24 -5.06 -5.96
C TRP A 101 9.25 -5.09 -7.10
N LYS A 102 9.83 -6.27 -7.40
CA LYS A 102 10.73 -6.44 -8.55
C LYS A 102 10.02 -6.20 -9.89
N ARG A 103 8.67 -6.17 -9.91
CA ARG A 103 7.83 -5.95 -11.09
C ARG A 103 7.40 -4.50 -11.29
N GLN A 104 7.56 -3.61 -10.29
CA GLN A 104 7.16 -2.21 -10.44
C GLN A 104 8.36 -1.35 -10.87
N PRO A 105 8.32 -0.72 -12.06
CA PRO A 105 9.47 0.02 -12.61
C PRO A 105 9.72 1.39 -11.96
N SER A 106 8.84 1.88 -11.09
CA SER A 106 8.98 3.20 -10.47
C SER A 106 9.54 3.11 -9.05
N LYS A 107 10.87 3.32 -8.96
CA LYS A 107 11.69 3.53 -7.75
C LYS A 107 12.29 2.28 -7.10
N ARG A 108 13.44 2.52 -6.46
CA ARG A 108 14.35 1.53 -5.87
C ARG A 108 13.84 1.22 -4.46
N HIS A 109 13.03 0.18 -4.30
CA HIS A 109 12.50 -0.22 -2.99
C HIS A 109 13.50 -1.11 -2.25
N TYR A 110 13.91 -0.68 -1.06
CA TYR A 110 14.55 -1.55 -0.07
C TYR A 110 13.44 -2.16 0.80
N VAL A 111 13.34 -3.48 0.82
CA VAL A 111 12.41 -4.21 1.71
C VAL A 111 13.21 -4.70 2.89
N THR A 112 12.94 -4.12 4.05
CA THR A 112 13.54 -4.58 5.32
C THR A 112 12.49 -5.40 6.05
N MET A 113 12.67 -6.72 6.10
CA MET A 113 11.90 -7.59 7.01
C MET A 113 12.59 -7.55 8.37
N ARG A 114 11.91 -7.01 9.39
CA ARG A 114 12.32 -7.08 10.79
C ARG A 114 11.34 -7.93 11.58
#